data_AF-A0A7S0RC66-F1
#
_entry.id   AF-A0A7S0RC66-F1
#
_cell.length_a   1.000
_cell.length_b   1.000
_cell.length_c   1.000
_cell.angle_alpha   90.00
_cell.angle_beta   90.00
_cell.angle_gamma   90.00
#
_symmetry.space_group_name_H-M   'P 1'
#
loop_
_entity.id
_entity.type
_entity.pdbx_description
1 polymer ?
#
loop_
_entity_poly.entity_id
_entity_poly.type
_entity_poly.pdbx_seq_one_letter_code
_entity_poly.pdbx_strand_id
1 'polypeptide(L)'
;FDEVEKAHPDVFAVLLQILEDGRLTDSMGRTVSFKNALIILTSNTGSRTIAGAGRSGLGAFMGRPEAADAELYSQARLKSLVLEEVKQQFKPELLNRFDEQVVFQKLGRQHVAKICKLMMAETRGRVEAKGYSLDVSGRLMERIINEGYSDEYGVRPLRQTIIKYIDDPLSDELLHHKPPTGYILAMDCDEAGKVTVTPRLETITVAANDAGYNGEIMVVQELANNAVPKPRRVGRPPKATTPERVFISASLEDQ
;
A
#
# COMPACT_ATOMS: atom_id res chain seq x y z
N PHE A 1 0.92 -18.67 -14.49
CA PHE A 1 -0.16 -19.66 -14.29
C PHE A 1 -0.52 -19.65 -12.82
N ASP A 2 -1.81 -19.61 -12.49
CA ASP A 2 -2.28 -19.50 -11.10
C ASP A 2 -3.06 -20.74 -10.68
N GLU A 3 -2.99 -21.05 -9.38
CA GLU A 3 -3.64 -22.20 -8.74
C GLU A 3 -3.48 -23.50 -9.52
N VAL A 4 -2.25 -23.82 -9.90
CA VAL A 4 -1.95 -24.91 -10.85
C VAL A 4 -2.37 -26.28 -10.33
N GLU A 5 -2.56 -26.45 -9.02
CA GLU A 5 -3.13 -27.67 -8.42
C GLU A 5 -4.57 -27.98 -8.88
N LYS A 6 -5.30 -26.96 -9.38
CA LYS A 6 -6.68 -27.14 -9.88
C LYS A 6 -6.74 -27.49 -11.36
N ALA A 7 -5.60 -27.46 -12.06
CA ALA A 7 -5.54 -27.70 -13.50
C ALA A 7 -5.77 -29.17 -13.86
N HIS A 8 -6.37 -29.40 -15.03
CA HIS A 8 -6.51 -30.75 -15.58
C HIS A 8 -5.12 -31.33 -15.95
N PRO A 9 -4.87 -32.65 -15.79
CA PRO A 9 -3.58 -33.26 -16.07
C PRO A 9 -2.97 -32.93 -17.45
N ASP A 10 -3.80 -32.79 -18.48
CA ASP A 10 -3.35 -32.46 -19.84
C ASP A 10 -2.69 -31.08 -19.95
N VAL A 11 -3.04 -30.14 -19.06
CA VAL A 11 -2.39 -28.83 -19.00
C VAL A 11 -0.92 -28.97 -18.62
N PHE A 12 -0.56 -29.97 -17.80
CA PHE A 12 0.82 -30.21 -17.43
C PHE A 12 1.66 -30.73 -18.59
N ALA A 13 1.09 -31.48 -19.53
CA ALA A 13 1.81 -31.93 -20.73
C ALA A 13 2.22 -30.73 -21.61
N VAL A 14 1.30 -29.78 -21.78
CA VAL A 14 1.57 -28.52 -22.50
C VAL A 14 2.59 -27.67 -21.75
N LEU A 15 2.48 -27.56 -20.43
CA LEU A 15 3.45 -26.84 -19.59
C LEU A 15 4.85 -27.44 -19.68
N LEU A 16 4.99 -28.78 -19.64
CA LEU A 16 6.28 -29.45 -19.79
C LEU A 16 6.93 -29.09 -21.13
N GLN A 17 6.17 -29.12 -22.24
CA GLN A 17 6.69 -28.69 -23.53
C GLN A 17 7.20 -27.25 -23.51
N ILE A 18 6.47 -26.33 -22.88
CA ILE A 18 6.90 -24.93 -22.76
C ILE A 18 8.20 -24.82 -21.95
N LEU A 19 8.28 -25.52 -20.82
CA LEU A 19 9.42 -25.46 -19.91
C LEU A 19 10.67 -26.16 -20.47
N GLU A 20 10.50 -27.19 -21.31
CA GLU A 20 11.60 -27.95 -21.90
C GLU A 20 12.10 -27.33 -23.21
N ASP A 21 11.20 -27.09 -24.16
CA ASP A 21 11.57 -26.62 -25.51
C ASP A 21 11.59 -25.09 -25.63
N GLY A 22 11.03 -24.36 -24.66
CA GLY A 22 10.91 -22.90 -24.73
C GLY A 22 10.04 -22.44 -25.91
N ARG A 23 9.11 -23.29 -26.37
CA ARG A 23 8.15 -22.99 -27.44
C ARG A 23 6.88 -23.82 -27.27
N LEU A 24 5.79 -23.32 -27.82
CA LEU A 24 4.53 -24.05 -27.93
C LEU A 24 4.03 -23.95 -29.36
N THR A 25 3.63 -25.09 -29.93
CA THR A 25 2.98 -25.14 -31.24
C THR A 25 1.50 -25.47 -31.03
N ASP A 26 0.62 -24.62 -31.56
CA ASP A 26 -0.82 -24.84 -31.47
C ASP A 26 -1.33 -25.85 -32.52
N SER A 27 -2.62 -26.18 -32.45
CA SER A 27 -3.28 -27.10 -33.40
C SER A 27 -3.38 -26.56 -34.83
N MET A 28 -3.13 -25.27 -35.05
CA MET A 28 -3.07 -24.63 -36.37
C MET A 28 -1.64 -24.58 -36.92
N GLY A 29 -0.66 -25.18 -36.22
CA GLY A 29 0.75 -25.21 -36.60
C GLY A 29 1.50 -23.91 -36.31
N ARG A 30 0.90 -22.95 -35.60
CA ARG A 30 1.57 -21.71 -35.20
C ARG A 30 2.45 -21.99 -34.00
N THR A 31 3.73 -21.59 -34.10
CA THR A 31 4.69 -21.76 -33.02
C THR A 31 4.97 -20.43 -32.34
N VAL A 32 4.82 -20.39 -31.02
CA VAL A 32 5.16 -19.25 -30.16
C VAL A 32 6.40 -19.60 -29.36
N SER A 33 7.36 -18.67 -29.26
CA SER A 33 8.57 -18.87 -28.44
C SER A 33 8.42 -18.27 -27.05
N PHE A 34 8.87 -19.01 -26.05
CA PHE A 34 8.96 -18.66 -24.63
C PHE A 34 10.41 -18.48 -24.15
N LYS A 35 11.41 -18.48 -25.05
CA LYS A 35 12.83 -18.39 -24.69
C LYS A 35 13.19 -17.12 -23.89
N ASN A 36 12.43 -16.04 -24.08
CA ASN A 36 12.60 -14.78 -23.36
C ASN A 36 11.40 -14.47 -22.45
N ALA A 37 10.81 -15.50 -21.84
CA ALA A 37 9.68 -15.36 -20.94
C ALA A 37 10.05 -15.81 -19.52
N LEU A 38 9.71 -14.99 -18.52
CA LEU A 38 9.72 -15.42 -17.12
C LEU A 38 8.43 -16.19 -16.84
N ILE A 39 8.55 -17.49 -16.57
CA ILE A 39 7.41 -18.34 -16.27
C ILE A 39 7.24 -18.44 -14.76
N ILE A 40 6.11 -17.93 -14.27
CA ILE A 40 5.74 -17.99 -12.86
C ILE A 40 4.52 -18.91 -12.71
N LEU A 41 4.64 -19.90 -11.83
CA LEU A 41 3.55 -20.75 -11.36
C LEU A 41 3.29 -20.46 -9.88
N THR A 42 2.03 -20.38 -9.52
CA THR A 42 1.58 -20.27 -8.14
C THR A 42 0.69 -21.46 -7.79
N SER A 43 0.84 -21.95 -6.57
CA SER A 43 0.02 -23.04 -6.03
C SER A 43 -0.33 -22.77 -4.58
N ASN A 44 -1.54 -23.13 -4.17
CA ASN A 44 -1.95 -23.06 -2.77
C ASN A 44 -1.59 -24.33 -1.96
N THR A 45 -0.91 -25.31 -2.57
CA THR A 45 -0.42 -26.51 -1.85
C THR A 45 0.53 -26.10 -0.71
N GLY A 46 0.38 -26.69 0.48
CA GLY A 46 1.13 -26.29 1.68
C GLY A 46 0.57 -25.09 2.44
N SER A 47 -0.50 -24.43 1.96
CA SER A 47 -1.11 -23.27 2.64
C SER A 47 -1.55 -23.56 4.08
N ARG A 48 -2.13 -24.74 4.34
CA ARG A 48 -2.53 -25.16 5.70
C ARG A 48 -1.32 -25.33 6.64
N THR A 49 -0.23 -25.88 6.12
CA THR A 49 1.01 -26.09 6.87
C THR A 49 1.68 -24.76 7.20
N ILE A 50 1.68 -23.82 6.24
CA ILE A 50 2.16 -22.44 6.45
C ILE A 50 1.28 -21.71 7.48
N ALA A 51 -0.04 -21.85 7.41
CA ALA A 51 -0.97 -21.23 8.35
C ALA A 51 -0.83 -21.79 9.78
N GLY A 52 -0.61 -23.10 9.91
CA GLY A 52 -0.45 -23.79 11.20
C GLY A 52 0.90 -23.55 11.87
N ALA A 53 1.97 -23.31 11.09
CA ALA A 53 3.29 -23.07 11.65
C ALA A 53 3.39 -21.78 12.48
N GLY A 54 2.59 -20.75 12.15
CA GLY A 54 2.50 -19.53 12.96
C GLY A 54 1.81 -19.71 14.32
N ARG A 55 1.11 -20.83 14.54
CA ARG A 55 0.46 -21.18 15.83
C ARG A 55 1.32 -22.09 16.70
N SER A 56 2.31 -22.74 16.12
CA SER A 56 3.19 -23.64 16.87
C SER A 56 4.20 -22.82 17.66
N GLY A 57 3.84 -22.55 18.92
CA GLY A 57 4.79 -22.32 20.01
C GLY A 57 5.70 -23.53 20.29
N LEU A 58 6.05 -24.34 19.28
CA LEU A 58 7.02 -25.43 19.41
C LEU A 58 8.44 -24.92 19.69
N GLY A 59 8.72 -23.63 19.45
CA GLY A 59 9.94 -22.97 19.93
C GLY A 59 9.98 -22.76 21.45
N ALA A 60 8.87 -22.95 22.16
CA ALA A 60 8.82 -22.85 23.62
C ALA A 60 9.12 -24.18 24.34
N PHE A 61 9.12 -25.31 23.62
CA PHE A 61 9.27 -26.65 24.24
C PHE A 61 10.68 -27.26 24.07
N MET A 62 11.52 -26.73 23.17
CA MET A 62 12.93 -27.11 23.06
C MET A 62 13.81 -25.90 23.34
N GLY A 63 14.69 -26.03 24.33
CA GLY A 63 15.52 -24.96 24.89
C GLY A 63 16.11 -24.01 23.86
N ARG A 64 15.98 -22.71 24.17
CA ARG A 64 16.37 -21.54 23.37
C ARG A 64 17.69 -21.73 22.60
N PRO A 65 17.68 -21.83 21.26
CA PRO A 65 18.70 -21.18 20.45
C PRO A 65 18.45 -19.66 20.48
N GLU A 66 19.45 -18.86 20.12
CA GLU A 66 19.25 -17.43 19.91
C GLU A 66 18.11 -17.15 18.92
N ALA A 67 17.39 -16.04 19.10
CA ALA A 67 16.13 -15.76 18.40
C ALA A 67 16.25 -15.83 16.85
N ALA A 68 17.41 -15.47 16.30
CA ALA A 68 17.67 -15.52 14.86
C ALA A 68 17.85 -16.96 14.34
N ASP A 69 18.55 -17.82 15.08
CA ASP A 69 18.78 -19.21 14.68
C ASP A 69 17.48 -20.01 14.75
N ALA A 70 16.67 -19.81 15.80
CA ALA A 70 15.37 -20.45 15.95
C ALA A 70 14.43 -20.15 14.76
N GLU A 71 14.47 -18.92 14.24
CA GLU A 71 13.63 -18.51 13.11
C GLU A 71 14.11 -19.13 11.80
N LEU A 72 15.42 -19.12 11.50
CA LEU A 72 15.95 -19.82 10.32
C LEU A 72 15.68 -21.33 10.34
N TYR A 73 15.85 -21.99 11.49
CA TYR A 73 15.53 -23.41 11.64
C TYR A 73 14.04 -23.69 11.43
N SER A 74 13.17 -22.79 11.91
CA SER A 74 11.71 -22.90 11.70
C SER A 74 11.33 -22.76 10.23
N GLN A 75 11.97 -21.83 9.50
CA GLN A 75 11.72 -21.60 8.07
C GLN A 75 12.21 -22.76 7.20
N ALA A 76 13.40 -23.30 7.49
CA ALA A 76 13.93 -24.45 6.76
C ALA A 76 13.03 -25.69 6.93
N ARG A 77 12.53 -25.94 8.15
CA ARG A 77 11.55 -27.02 8.41
C ARG A 77 10.22 -26.77 7.71
N LEU A 78 9.71 -25.54 7.73
CA LEU A 78 8.49 -25.17 7.02
C LEU A 78 8.63 -25.44 5.52
N LYS A 79 9.75 -25.00 4.93
CA LYS A 79 10.07 -25.22 3.52
C LYS A 79 10.09 -26.70 3.19
N SER A 80 10.73 -27.54 4.02
CA SER A 80 10.77 -28.99 3.75
C SER A 80 9.38 -29.63 3.79
N LEU A 81 8.54 -29.27 4.76
CA LEU A 81 7.17 -29.81 4.86
C LEU A 81 6.30 -29.41 3.66
N VAL A 82 6.36 -28.14 3.27
CA VAL A 82 5.63 -27.65 2.09
C VAL A 82 6.12 -28.33 0.82
N LEU A 83 7.44 -28.51 0.66
CA LEU A 83 8.00 -29.19 -0.51
C LEU A 83 7.63 -30.68 -0.57
N GLU A 84 7.46 -31.35 0.57
CA GLU A 84 6.95 -32.73 0.61
C GLU A 84 5.50 -32.79 0.13
N GLU A 85 4.63 -31.87 0.56
CA GLU A 85 3.26 -31.79 0.06
C GLU A 85 3.21 -31.51 -1.46
N VAL A 86 4.05 -30.59 -1.94
CA VAL A 86 4.17 -30.28 -3.37
C VAL A 86 4.61 -31.51 -4.17
N LYS A 87 5.57 -32.29 -3.67
CA LYS A 87 6.02 -33.55 -4.32
C LYS A 87 4.95 -34.65 -4.35
N GLN A 88 4.03 -34.65 -3.39
CA GLN A 88 2.90 -35.59 -3.39
C GLN A 88 1.82 -35.19 -4.40
N GLN A 89 1.64 -33.89 -4.65
CA GLN A 89 0.63 -33.37 -5.57
C GLN A 89 1.12 -33.32 -7.02
N PHE A 90 2.38 -32.96 -7.26
CA PHE A 90 2.93 -32.75 -8.60
C PHE A 90 4.00 -33.80 -8.93
N LYS A 91 4.04 -34.21 -10.21
CA LYS A 91 5.06 -35.16 -10.69
C LYS A 91 6.47 -34.56 -10.57
N PRO A 92 7.48 -35.35 -10.16
CA PRO A 92 8.87 -34.89 -10.07
C PRO A 92 9.39 -34.30 -11.39
N GLU A 93 8.94 -34.84 -12.52
CA GLU A 93 9.29 -34.36 -13.87
C GLU A 93 9.02 -32.86 -14.02
N LEU A 94 7.84 -32.39 -13.61
CA LEU A 94 7.47 -30.98 -13.68
C LEU A 94 8.30 -30.14 -12.71
N LEU A 95 8.46 -30.60 -11.47
CA LEU A 95 9.16 -29.87 -10.42
C LEU A 95 10.65 -29.67 -10.74
N ASN A 96 11.26 -30.65 -11.41
CA ASN A 96 12.66 -30.62 -11.81
C ASN A 96 12.93 -29.68 -13.01
N ARG A 97 11.88 -29.12 -13.65
CA ARG A 97 12.01 -28.11 -14.71
C ARG A 97 12.01 -26.68 -14.19
N PHE A 98 11.72 -26.45 -12.90
CA PHE A 98 11.81 -25.13 -12.31
C PHE A 98 13.20 -24.88 -11.74
N ASP A 99 13.79 -23.74 -12.10
CA ASP A 99 15.08 -23.30 -11.58
C ASP A 99 15.02 -23.02 -10.07
N GLU A 100 13.93 -22.38 -9.61
CA GLU A 100 13.76 -21.97 -8.22
C GLU A 100 12.36 -22.29 -7.70
N GLN A 101 12.32 -22.82 -6.47
CA GLN A 101 11.08 -23.08 -5.72
C GLN A 101 11.04 -22.18 -4.49
N VAL A 102 10.15 -21.19 -4.53
CA VAL A 102 9.96 -20.17 -3.49
C VAL A 102 8.75 -20.51 -2.63
N VAL A 103 8.95 -20.61 -1.32
CA VAL A 103 7.87 -20.81 -0.35
C VAL A 103 7.57 -19.47 0.32
N PHE A 104 6.33 -19.00 0.17
CA PHE A 104 5.89 -17.76 0.80
C PHE A 104 5.63 -17.95 2.29
N GLN A 105 6.10 -16.99 3.08
CA GLN A 105 5.84 -16.94 4.51
C GLN A 105 4.51 -16.23 4.78
N LYS A 106 3.91 -16.53 5.94
CA LYS A 106 2.72 -15.83 6.40
C LYS A 106 3.03 -14.35 6.62
N LEU A 107 2.13 -13.48 6.16
CA LEU A 107 2.28 -12.03 6.35
C LEU A 107 2.12 -11.67 7.82
N GLY A 108 3.16 -11.10 8.43
CA GLY A 108 3.09 -10.47 9.74
C GLY A 108 2.43 -9.09 9.69
N ARG A 109 1.98 -8.58 10.84
CA ARG A 109 1.31 -7.26 10.98
C ARG A 109 2.12 -6.11 10.36
N GLN A 110 3.44 -6.13 10.49
CA GLN A 110 4.32 -5.12 9.88
C GLN A 110 4.31 -5.17 8.35
N HIS A 111 4.20 -6.36 7.76
CA HIS A 111 4.11 -6.52 6.30
C HIS A 111 2.76 -6.01 5.80
N VAL A 112 1.67 -6.32 6.51
CA VAL A 112 0.34 -5.78 6.22
C VAL A 112 0.34 -4.25 6.23
N ALA A 113 0.97 -3.63 7.24
CA ALA A 113 1.07 -2.18 7.33
C ALA A 113 1.82 -1.57 6.12
N LYS A 114 2.91 -2.22 5.68
CA LYS A 114 3.64 -1.81 4.47
C LYS A 114 2.78 -1.93 3.21
N ILE A 115 2.06 -3.04 3.05
CA ILE A 115 1.14 -3.26 1.92
C ILE A 115 0.03 -2.21 1.93
N CYS A 116 -0.57 -1.93 3.08
CA CYS A 116 -1.57 -0.88 3.25
C CYS A 116 -1.03 0.48 2.80
N LYS A 117 0.20 0.83 3.21
CA LYS A 117 0.86 2.08 2.78
C LYS A 117 1.04 2.15 1.26
N LEU A 118 1.44 1.06 0.61
CA LEU A 118 1.60 1.01 -0.85
C LEU A 118 0.25 1.23 -1.56
N MET A 119 -0.81 0.56 -1.11
CA MET A 119 -2.16 0.72 -1.68
C MET A 119 -2.70 2.13 -1.45
N MET A 120 -2.43 2.71 -0.28
CA MET A 120 -2.78 4.10 0.02
C MET A 120 -2.03 5.11 -0.85
N ALA A 121 -0.82 4.79 -1.31
CA ALA A 121 -0.09 5.65 -2.24
C ALA A 121 -0.81 5.75 -3.60
N GLU A 122 -1.41 4.66 -4.09
CA GLU A 122 -2.24 4.68 -5.30
C GLU A 122 -3.46 5.61 -5.12
N THR A 123 -4.15 5.53 -3.98
CA THR A 123 -5.26 6.43 -3.67
C THR A 123 -4.80 7.88 -3.54
N ARG A 124 -3.69 8.15 -2.85
CA ARG A 124 -3.10 9.50 -2.76
C ARG A 124 -2.82 10.11 -4.14
N GLY A 125 -2.19 9.35 -5.03
CA GLY A 125 -1.93 9.82 -6.40
C GLY A 125 -3.20 10.17 -7.18
N ARG A 126 -4.29 9.41 -7.01
CA ARG A 126 -5.60 9.73 -7.62
C ARG A 126 -6.23 11.00 -7.06
N VAL A 127 -6.03 11.28 -5.77
CA VAL A 127 -6.54 12.49 -5.08
C VAL A 127 -5.71 13.72 -5.49
N GLU A 128 -4.39 13.58 -5.55
CA GLU A 128 -3.44 14.60 -6.03
C GLU A 128 -3.70 14.99 -7.48
N ALA A 129 -3.99 14.03 -8.36
CA ALA A 129 -4.36 14.30 -9.74
C ALA A 129 -5.65 15.15 -9.88
N LYS A 130 -6.51 15.18 -8.86
CA LYS A 130 -7.70 16.04 -8.79
C LYS A 130 -7.42 17.39 -8.12
N GLY A 131 -6.18 17.66 -7.73
CA GLY A 131 -5.76 18.90 -7.09
C GLY A 131 -5.98 18.95 -5.58
N TYR A 132 -6.06 17.81 -4.90
CA TYR A 132 -6.21 17.74 -3.44
C TYR A 132 -5.07 16.93 -2.81
N SER A 133 -4.79 17.18 -1.54
CA SER A 133 -3.89 16.34 -0.75
C SER A 133 -4.70 15.45 0.19
N LEU A 134 -4.23 14.22 0.45
CA LEU A 134 -4.90 13.31 1.37
C LEU A 134 -4.08 13.16 2.65
N ASP A 135 -4.70 13.38 3.81
CA ASP A 135 -4.12 13.11 5.12
C ASP A 135 -4.98 12.09 5.86
N VAL A 136 -4.38 11.03 6.40
CA VAL A 136 -5.12 9.93 7.03
C VAL A 136 -4.55 9.71 8.41
N SER A 137 -5.40 9.81 9.43
CA SER A 137 -5.00 9.64 10.82
C SER A 137 -4.43 8.24 11.08
N GLY A 138 -3.51 8.15 12.06
CA GLY A 138 -2.95 6.87 12.48
C GLY A 138 -4.02 5.90 12.99
N ARG A 139 -5.07 6.42 13.65
CA ARG A 139 -6.19 5.63 14.16
C ARG A 139 -6.99 4.97 13.03
N LEU A 140 -7.30 5.72 11.98
CA LEU A 140 -7.99 5.19 10.81
C LEU A 140 -7.12 4.17 10.06
N MET A 141 -5.82 4.44 9.94
CA MET A 141 -4.87 3.48 9.35
C MET A 141 -4.79 2.16 10.12
N GLU A 142 -4.74 2.21 11.46
CA GLU A 142 -4.75 1.01 12.30
C GLU A 142 -6.04 0.22 12.16
N ARG A 143 -7.18 0.91 12.08
CA ARG A 143 -8.48 0.28 11.82
C ARG A 143 -8.49 -0.47 10.49
N ILE A 144 -8.01 0.18 9.42
CA ILE A 144 -7.92 -0.44 8.10
C ILE A 144 -7.02 -1.69 8.13
N ILE A 145 -5.90 -1.64 8.84
CA ILE A 145 -5.00 -2.79 8.98
C ILE A 145 -5.66 -3.93 9.77
N ASN A 146 -6.37 -3.62 10.85
CA ASN A 146 -7.03 -4.62 11.69
C ASN A 146 -8.21 -5.29 10.96
N GLU A 147 -9.04 -4.54 10.25
CA GLU A 147 -10.18 -5.08 9.50
C GLU A 147 -9.76 -5.70 8.15
N GLY A 148 -8.69 -5.18 7.55
CA GLY A 148 -8.18 -5.61 6.24
C GLY A 148 -7.27 -6.84 6.28
N TYR A 149 -6.97 -7.37 7.47
CA TYR A 149 -6.19 -8.59 7.65
C TYR A 149 -7.01 -9.68 8.32
N SER A 150 -6.94 -10.88 7.75
CA SER A 150 -7.50 -12.09 8.36
C SER A 150 -6.50 -13.24 8.27
N ASP A 151 -6.55 -14.15 9.23
CA ASP A 151 -5.69 -15.34 9.21
C ASP A 151 -5.99 -16.29 8.05
N GLU A 152 -7.24 -16.32 7.58
CA GLU A 152 -7.71 -17.20 6.51
C GLU A 152 -7.50 -16.59 5.12
N TYR A 153 -7.83 -15.31 4.94
CA TYR A 153 -7.79 -14.63 3.64
C TYR A 153 -6.59 -13.70 3.47
N GLY A 154 -5.69 -13.62 4.46
CA GLY A 154 -4.55 -12.73 4.46
C GLY A 154 -4.98 -11.27 4.29
N VAL A 155 -4.31 -10.56 3.39
CA VAL A 155 -4.59 -9.14 3.06
C VAL A 155 -5.59 -8.97 1.92
N ARG A 156 -6.22 -10.05 1.42
CA ARG A 156 -7.23 -9.93 0.34
C ARG A 156 -8.36 -8.95 0.69
N PRO A 157 -8.88 -8.90 1.94
CA PRO A 157 -9.89 -7.93 2.33
C PRO A 157 -9.39 -6.49 2.36
N LEU A 158 -8.08 -6.26 2.50
CA LEU A 158 -7.48 -4.93 2.69
C LEU A 158 -7.90 -3.92 1.61
N ARG A 159 -8.00 -4.36 0.35
CA ARG A 159 -8.47 -3.49 -0.74
C ARG A 159 -9.91 -3.03 -0.49
N GLN A 160 -10.79 -3.94 -0.09
CA GLN A 160 -12.19 -3.61 0.18
C GLN A 160 -12.32 -2.69 1.40
N THR A 161 -11.49 -2.91 2.42
CA THR A 161 -11.44 -2.05 3.60
C THR A 161 -10.98 -0.63 3.22
N ILE A 162 -9.95 -0.50 2.38
CA ILE A 162 -9.52 0.83 1.87
C ILE A 162 -10.64 1.49 1.07
N ILE A 163 -11.33 0.76 0.18
CA ILE A 163 -12.45 1.34 -0.58
C ILE A 163 -13.53 1.88 0.37
N LYS A 164 -13.99 1.03 1.30
CA LYS A 164 -15.05 1.37 2.26
C LYS A 164 -14.71 2.56 3.15
N TYR A 165 -13.48 2.62 3.66
CA TYR A 165 -13.08 3.59 4.68
C TYR A 165 -12.39 4.83 4.10
N ILE A 166 -11.91 4.78 2.87
CA ILE A 166 -11.17 5.88 2.22
C ILE A 166 -11.85 6.31 0.92
N ASP A 167 -11.95 5.43 -0.07
CA ASP A 167 -12.41 5.84 -1.41
C ASP A 167 -13.89 6.26 -1.39
N ASP A 168 -14.76 5.58 -0.65
CA ASP A 168 -16.20 5.90 -0.57
C ASP A 168 -16.42 7.27 0.11
N PRO A 169 -15.90 7.54 1.34
CA PRO A 169 -16.08 8.85 1.97
C PRO A 169 -15.43 10.00 1.18
N LEU A 170 -14.29 9.77 0.53
CA LEU A 170 -13.67 10.78 -0.34
C LEU A 170 -14.54 11.08 -1.56
N SER A 171 -15.16 10.05 -2.15
CA SER A 171 -16.05 10.24 -3.29
C SER A 171 -17.28 11.04 -2.90
N ASP A 172 -17.89 10.72 -1.75
CA ASP A 172 -19.03 11.47 -1.23
C ASP A 172 -18.69 12.93 -0.95
N GLU A 173 -17.54 13.20 -0.32
CA GLU A 173 -17.08 14.57 -0.02
C GLU A 173 -16.86 15.38 -1.31
N LEU A 174 -16.15 14.79 -2.28
CA LEU A 174 -15.83 15.47 -3.54
C LEU A 174 -17.06 15.70 -4.42
N LEU A 175 -18.09 14.85 -4.33
CA LEU A 175 -19.32 14.98 -5.12
C LEU A 175 -20.29 16.00 -4.53
N HIS A 176 -20.50 15.96 -3.21
CA HIS A 176 -21.54 16.76 -2.55
C HIS A 176 -21.04 18.12 -2.08
N HIS A 177 -19.83 18.18 -1.54
CA HIS A 177 -19.30 19.38 -0.90
C HIS A 177 -18.35 20.17 -1.80
N LYS A 178 -17.71 19.50 -2.78
CA LYS A 178 -16.81 20.10 -3.78
C LYS A 178 -15.85 21.13 -3.16
N PRO A 179 -14.99 20.70 -2.21
CA PRO A 179 -14.03 21.59 -1.59
C PRO A 179 -13.15 22.27 -2.67
N PRO A 180 -12.63 23.48 -2.44
CA PRO A 180 -11.73 24.11 -3.38
C PRO A 180 -10.47 23.27 -3.61
N THR A 181 -9.94 23.30 -4.83
CA THR A 181 -8.64 22.68 -5.14
C THR A 181 -7.53 23.29 -4.29
N GLY A 182 -6.54 22.49 -3.92
CA GLY A 182 -5.43 22.87 -3.03
C GLY A 182 -5.67 22.52 -1.57
N TYR A 183 -6.87 22.03 -1.21
CA TYR A 183 -7.18 21.62 0.16
C TYR A 183 -6.58 20.24 0.49
N ILE A 184 -6.25 20.07 1.77
CA ILE A 184 -5.94 18.79 2.38
C ILE A 184 -7.25 18.18 2.88
N LEU A 185 -7.61 17.01 2.36
CA LEU A 185 -8.70 16.18 2.86
C LEU A 185 -8.17 15.36 4.04
N ALA A 186 -8.38 15.85 5.26
CA ALA A 186 -7.99 15.15 6.47
C ALA A 186 -9.07 14.13 6.85
N MET A 187 -8.70 12.86 6.91
CA MET A 187 -9.58 11.74 7.24
C MET A 187 -9.23 11.17 8.62
N ASP A 188 -10.27 10.98 9.44
CA ASP A 188 -10.16 10.35 10.76
C ASP A 188 -11.37 9.43 11.01
N CYS A 189 -11.33 8.65 12.09
CA CYS A 189 -12.48 7.91 12.58
C CYS A 189 -12.75 8.19 14.06
N ASP A 190 -14.04 8.28 14.40
CA ASP A 190 -14.50 8.35 15.79
C ASP A 190 -14.42 6.98 16.49
N GLU A 191 -14.75 6.94 17.78
CA GLU A 191 -14.76 5.72 18.59
C GLU A 191 -15.80 4.68 18.10
N ALA A 192 -16.87 5.15 17.45
CA ALA A 192 -17.90 4.29 16.86
C ALA A 192 -17.48 3.71 15.50
N GLY A 193 -16.43 4.26 14.88
CA GLY A 193 -15.93 3.84 13.59
C GLY A 193 -16.48 4.54 12.37
N LYS A 194 -17.20 5.63 12.59
CA LYS A 194 -17.63 6.49 11.50
C LYS A 194 -16.43 7.29 11.01
N VAL A 195 -16.20 7.23 9.71
CA VAL A 195 -15.16 8.03 9.05
C VAL A 195 -15.69 9.45 8.85
N THR A 196 -14.83 10.42 9.12
CA THR A 196 -15.07 11.83 8.82
C THR A 196 -14.01 12.34 7.87
N VAL A 197 -14.44 13.21 6.95
CA VAL A 197 -13.55 13.95 6.05
C VAL A 197 -13.66 15.41 6.43
N THR A 198 -12.52 16.05 6.72
CA THR A 198 -12.45 17.47 7.07
C THR A 198 -11.50 18.15 6.09
N PRO A 199 -12.03 18.90 5.11
CA PRO A 199 -11.19 19.75 4.25
C PRO A 199 -10.53 20.84 5.09
N ARG A 200 -9.21 20.99 4.98
CA ARG A 200 -8.45 22.07 5.61
C ARG A 200 -7.38 22.63 4.68
N LEU A 201 -7.07 23.92 4.86
CA LEU A 201 -5.93 24.55 4.19
C LEU A 201 -4.62 24.09 4.83
N GLU A 202 -3.57 24.02 4.03
CA GLU A 202 -2.22 23.76 4.52
C GLU A 202 -1.71 25.00 5.27
N THR A 203 -1.56 24.89 6.60
CA THR A 203 -0.99 25.98 7.41
C THR A 203 0.53 25.79 7.47
N ILE A 204 1.29 26.61 6.75
CA ILE A 204 2.76 26.65 6.84
C ILE A 204 3.15 27.56 8.00
N THR A 205 3.55 26.99 9.13
CA THR A 205 4.14 27.76 10.24
C THR A 205 5.57 28.17 9.88
N VAL A 206 5.77 29.42 9.49
CA VAL A 206 7.11 29.99 9.29
C VAL A 206 7.70 30.35 10.65
N ALA A 207 8.76 29.64 11.08
CA ALA A 207 9.53 30.04 12.25
C ALA A 207 10.23 31.39 11.95
N ALA A 208 9.84 32.43 12.68
CA ALA A 208 10.40 33.75 12.55
C ALA A 208 11.84 33.79 13.10
N ASN A 209 12.84 33.64 12.23
CA ASN A 209 14.19 34.10 12.54
C ASN A 209 14.41 35.48 11.91
N ASP A 210 14.80 36.43 12.77
CA ASP A 210 15.29 37.79 12.50
C ASP A 210 14.34 38.96 12.19
N ALA A 211 13.04 38.88 12.51
CA ALA A 211 12.16 40.07 12.42
C ALA A 211 11.23 40.35 13.61
N GLY A 212 11.33 39.60 14.72
CA GLY A 212 10.58 39.91 15.95
C GLY A 212 9.06 39.67 15.87
N TYR A 213 8.60 38.74 15.02
CA TYR A 213 7.20 38.37 14.91
C TYR A 213 6.95 36.99 15.56
N ASN A 214 6.19 36.94 16.65
CA ASN A 214 5.72 35.69 17.27
C ASN A 214 4.27 35.45 16.87
N GLY A 215 4.02 34.99 15.65
CA GLY A 215 2.67 34.66 15.17
C GLY A 215 2.67 33.49 14.19
N GLU A 216 1.62 32.68 14.21
CA GLU A 216 1.35 31.67 13.18
C GLU A 216 0.96 32.38 11.88
N ILE A 217 1.73 32.19 10.82
CA ILE A 217 1.39 32.70 9.49
C ILE A 217 0.52 31.64 8.81
N MET A 218 -0.71 31.97 8.49
CA MET A 218 -1.56 31.14 7.65
C MET A 218 -1.29 31.55 6.19
N VAL A 219 -0.55 30.73 5.45
CA VAL A 219 -0.31 30.97 4.03
C VAL A 219 -1.53 30.48 3.26
N VAL A 220 -2.41 31.41 2.89
CA VAL A 220 -3.47 31.12 1.91
C VAL A 220 -2.83 31.23 0.54
N GLN A 221 -2.40 30.12 -0.04
CA GLN A 221 -1.91 30.13 -1.42
C GLN A 221 -3.12 30.21 -2.36
N GLU A 222 -3.56 31.43 -2.65
CA GLU A 222 -4.51 31.69 -3.73
C GLU A 222 -3.77 31.45 -5.05
N LEU A 223 -4.15 30.39 -5.78
CA LEU A 223 -3.64 30.09 -7.11
C LEU A 223 -4.24 31.10 -8.11
N ALA A 224 -3.72 32.32 -8.11
CA ALA A 224 -3.92 33.26 -9.21
C ALA A 224 -2.89 32.97 -10.31
N ASN A 225 -3.42 32.73 -11.51
CA ASN A 225 -2.68 32.52 -12.76
C ASN A 225 -1.56 33.55 -13.00
N ASN A 226 -0.45 33.07 -13.57
CA ASN A 226 0.55 33.78 -14.38
C ASN A 226 0.67 35.31 -14.18
N ALA A 227 1.62 35.74 -13.35
CA ALA A 227 2.56 36.84 -13.65
C ALA A 227 3.53 37.00 -12.49
N VAL A 228 4.82 37.20 -12.78
CA VAL A 228 5.85 37.54 -11.78
C VAL A 228 5.90 39.06 -11.64
N PRO A 229 5.57 39.69 -10.48
CA PRO A 229 5.83 41.10 -10.26
C PRO A 229 7.10 41.31 -9.43
N LYS A 230 7.84 42.38 -9.76
CA LYS A 230 9.09 42.80 -9.11
C LYS A 230 8.88 43.26 -7.66
N PRO A 231 9.88 43.13 -6.77
CA PRO A 231 9.74 43.52 -5.37
C PRO A 231 9.68 45.06 -5.21
N ARG A 232 8.63 45.58 -4.57
CA ARG A 232 8.57 46.95 -4.03
C ARG A 232 8.71 46.92 -2.50
N ARG A 233 9.45 47.90 -1.96
CA ARG A 233 9.72 48.06 -0.52
C ARG A 233 8.44 48.30 0.27
N VAL A 234 8.19 47.45 1.27
CA VAL A 234 7.12 47.62 2.26
C VAL A 234 7.56 48.63 3.32
N GLY A 235 6.72 49.64 3.59
CA GLY A 235 6.92 50.60 4.68
C GLY A 235 6.77 49.95 6.06
N ARG A 236 7.44 50.52 7.06
CA ARG A 236 7.55 50.00 8.44
C ARG A 236 6.17 49.90 9.13
N PRO A 237 5.82 48.78 9.80
CA PRO A 237 4.56 48.68 10.53
C PRO A 237 4.63 49.36 11.91
N PRO A 238 3.49 49.81 12.47
CA PRO A 238 3.42 50.35 13.83
C PRO A 238 3.55 49.23 14.88
N LYS A 239 4.03 49.59 16.09
CA LYS A 239 4.34 48.67 17.19
C LYS A 239 3.09 48.01 17.77
N ALA A 240 3.21 46.71 18.03
CA ALA A 240 2.19 45.77 18.48
C ALA A 240 1.61 46.04 19.87
N THR A 241 0.32 45.70 20.04
CA THR A 241 -0.26 45.14 21.27
C THR A 241 -1.51 44.34 20.88
N THR A 242 -1.57 43.07 21.30
CA THR A 242 -2.62 42.02 21.11
C THR A 242 -2.26 40.97 20.04
N PRO A 243 -2.41 39.64 20.30
CA PRO A 243 -2.26 38.61 19.28
C PRO A 243 -3.44 38.68 18.30
N GLU A 244 -3.36 39.59 17.34
CA GLU A 244 -4.29 39.60 16.22
C GLU A 244 -3.91 38.47 15.26
N ARG A 245 -4.91 37.68 14.86
CA ARG A 245 -4.81 36.87 13.64
C ARG A 245 -4.61 37.84 12.48
N VAL A 246 -3.38 37.98 12.00
CA VAL A 246 -3.09 38.81 10.83
C VAL A 246 -3.46 37.99 9.60
N PHE A 247 -4.57 38.38 8.96
CA PHE A 247 -4.92 37.91 7.62
C PHE A 247 -4.06 38.69 6.63
N ILE A 248 -3.12 38.02 5.96
CA ILE A 248 -2.44 38.60 4.81
C ILE A 248 -3.22 38.16 3.58
N SER A 249 -4.16 38.99 3.12
CA SER A 249 -4.73 38.88 1.79
C SER A 249 -3.80 39.58 0.79
N ALA A 250 -3.22 38.82 -0.14
CA ALA A 250 -2.54 39.42 -1.28
C ALA A 250 -3.59 39.71 -2.35
N SER A 251 -4.19 40.91 -2.31
CA SER A 251 -5.07 41.38 -3.37
C SER A 251 -4.22 41.89 -4.54
N LEU A 252 -4.32 41.23 -5.70
CA LEU A 252 -3.85 41.75 -6.99
C LEU A 252 -5.00 42.57 -7.59
N GLU A 253 -5.02 43.87 -7.35
CA GLU A 253 -5.84 44.80 -8.13
C GLU A 253 -5.06 45.24 -9.38
N ASP A 254 -5.66 44.99 -10.54
CA ASP A 254 -5.21 45.40 -11.87
C ASP A 254 -5.07 46.93 -11.99
N GLN A 255 -3.91 47.42 -12.42
CA GLN A 255 -3.72 48.59 -13.32
C GLN A 255 -2.38 48.52 -14.07
#